data_AF-A0A5P2X446-F1
#
_entry.id   AF-A0A5P2X446-F1
#
_cell.length_a   1.000
_cell.length_b   1.000
_cell.length_c   1.000
_cell.angle_alpha   90.00
_cell.angle_beta   90.00
_cell.angle_gamma   90.00
#
_symmetry.space_group_name_H-M   'P 1'
#
loop_
_entity.id
_entity.type
_entity.pdbx_description
1 polymer ?
#
loop_
_entity_poly.entity_id
_entity_poly.type
_entity_poly.pdbx_seq_one_letter_code
_entity_poly.pdbx_strand_id
1 'polypeptide(L)'
;MSTVSETATAPSTLPEQSIRITLAVEIMIDLDTGRPMLLASTDANEGDIHEVTPDEFLALAHQARAEIDRMARLALTHARQAVRS
;
A
#
# COMPACT_ATOMS: atom_id res chain seq x y z
N MET A 1 -16.86 -17.63 -41.26
CA MET A 1 -15.72 -17.19 -40.43
C MET A 1 -16.01 -15.77 -39.97
N SER A 2 -16.43 -15.58 -38.72
CA SER A 2 -16.63 -14.23 -38.16
C SER A 2 -15.27 -13.67 -37.76
N THR A 3 -14.88 -12.58 -38.39
CA THR A 3 -13.73 -11.77 -37.96
C THR A 3 -14.11 -11.08 -36.66
N VAL A 4 -13.53 -11.52 -35.55
CA VAL A 4 -13.56 -10.78 -34.29
C VAL A 4 -12.80 -9.49 -34.54
N SER A 5 -13.50 -8.35 -34.58
CA SER A 5 -12.86 -7.03 -34.55
C SER A 5 -12.19 -6.90 -33.20
N GLU A 6 -10.86 -7.08 -33.18
CA GLU A 6 -10.01 -6.70 -32.08
C GLU A 6 -10.09 -5.18 -31.94
N THR A 7 -10.85 -4.70 -30.96
CA THR A 7 -10.83 -3.30 -30.56
C THR A 7 -9.44 -3.00 -30.00
N ALA A 8 -8.55 -2.50 -30.85
CA ALA A 8 -7.25 -2.00 -30.45
C ALA A 8 -7.45 -0.92 -29.38
N THR A 9 -7.14 -1.26 -28.13
CA THR A 9 -7.16 -0.30 -27.04
C THR A 9 -6.03 0.69 -27.29
N ALA A 10 -6.37 1.97 -27.45
CA ALA A 10 -5.35 2.99 -27.69
C ALA A 10 -4.33 2.98 -26.54
N PRO A 11 -3.02 3.05 -26.84
CA PRO A 11 -2.00 3.04 -25.80
C PRO A 11 -2.14 4.25 -24.87
N SER A 12 -2.10 4.00 -23.56
CA SER A 12 -2.09 5.07 -22.55
C SER A 12 -0.89 5.99 -22.75
N THR A 13 -1.11 7.30 -22.64
CA THR A 13 -0.07 8.33 -22.73
C THR A 13 0.61 8.62 -21.39
N LEU A 14 0.14 8.02 -20.30
CA LEU A 14 0.80 8.16 -19.00
C LEU A 14 1.97 7.17 -18.84
N PRO A 15 3.06 7.59 -18.17
CA PRO A 15 4.10 6.66 -17.76
C PRO A 15 3.52 5.61 -16.80
N GLU A 16 4.15 4.42 -16.78
CA GLU A 16 3.86 3.39 -15.79
C GLU A 16 4.12 3.93 -14.37
N GLN A 17 3.20 3.64 -13.45
CA GLN A 17 3.23 4.13 -12.07
C GLN A 17 2.79 3.03 -11.11
N SER A 18 3.57 2.82 -10.05
CA SER A 18 3.26 1.88 -8.96
C SER A 18 3.44 2.55 -7.61
N ILE A 19 2.48 2.35 -6.70
CA ILE A 19 2.60 2.71 -5.29
C ILE A 19 2.31 1.42 -4.51
N ARG A 20 3.19 1.07 -3.57
CA ARG A 20 3.05 -0.09 -2.67
C ARG A 20 3.17 0.39 -1.22
N ILE A 21 2.42 -0.26 -0.34
CA ILE A 21 2.60 -0.10 1.09
C ILE A 21 2.29 -1.42 1.81
N THR A 22 3.10 -1.71 2.82
CA THR A 22 2.84 -2.72 3.85
C THR A 22 2.99 -2.06 5.20
N LEU A 23 2.04 -2.34 6.10
CA LEU A 23 2.12 -2.00 7.53
C LEU A 23 1.62 -3.22 8.29
N ALA A 24 2.48 -3.78 9.14
CA ALA A 24 2.15 -4.87 10.04
C ALA A 24 2.28 -4.40 11.48
N VAL A 25 1.40 -4.91 12.35
CA VAL A 25 1.44 -4.65 13.79
C VAL A 25 1.14 -5.93 14.54
N GLU A 26 1.94 -6.20 15.57
CA GLU A 26 1.81 -7.38 16.41
C GLU A 26 1.94 -6.99 17.88
N ILE A 27 1.26 -7.75 18.74
CA ILE A 27 1.47 -7.68 20.19
C ILE A 27 2.08 -9.01 20.60
N MET A 28 3.27 -8.95 21.17
CA MET A 28 3.98 -10.11 21.69
C MET A 28 4.18 -9.99 23.19
N ILE A 29 4.31 -11.12 23.89
CA ILE A 29 4.73 -11.14 25.29
C ILE A 29 6.24 -11.34 25.31
N ASP A 30 6.96 -10.40 25.92
CA ASP A 30 8.38 -10.52 26.18
C ASP A 30 8.62 -11.70 27.13
N LEU A 31 9.49 -12.63 26.71
CA LEU A 31 9.71 -13.89 27.45
C LEU A 31 10.50 -13.69 28.75
N ASP A 32 11.31 -12.64 28.85
CA ASP A 32 12.17 -12.37 29.99
C ASP A 32 11.43 -11.58 31.08
N THR A 33 10.55 -10.66 30.68
CA THR A 33 9.85 -9.71 31.56
C THR A 33 8.37 -10.04 31.74
N GLY A 34 7.80 -10.88 30.87
CA GLY A 34 6.38 -11.21 30.85
C GLY A 34 5.46 -10.06 30.44
N ARG A 35 6.02 -8.94 29.95
CA ARG A 35 5.26 -7.74 29.60
C ARG A 35 4.86 -7.76 28.12
N PRO A 36 3.69 -7.19 27.76
CA PRO A 36 3.33 -7.01 26.37
C PRO A 36 4.22 -5.95 25.71
N MET A 37 4.68 -6.25 24.50
CA MET A 37 5.41 -5.36 23.61
C MET A 37 4.59 -5.15 22.33
N LEU A 38 4.59 -3.92 21.84
CA LEU A 38 3.98 -3.56 20.57
C LEU A 38 5.08 -3.54 19.50
N LEU A 39 4.89 -4.31 18.45
CA LEU A 39 5.84 -4.45 17.37
C LEU A 39 5.21 -3.96 16.07
N ALA A 40 6.00 -3.31 15.22
CA ALA A 40 5.55 -2.86 13.90
C ALA A 40 6.62 -3.08 12.82
N SER A 41 6.16 -3.23 11.58
CA SER A 41 7.01 -3.32 10.38
C SER A 41 6.36 -2.61 9.19
N THR A 42 7.20 -2.11 8.27
CA THR A 42 6.78 -1.40 7.05
C THR A 42 7.57 -1.86 5.83
N ASP A 43 7.13 -1.49 4.62
CA ASP A 43 7.81 -1.83 3.36
C ASP A 43 9.30 -1.44 3.30
N ALA A 44 9.72 -0.36 3.98
CA ALA A 44 11.13 0.04 4.01
C ALA A 44 12.02 -0.96 4.77
N ASN A 45 11.39 -1.76 5.63
CA ASN A 45 11.99 -2.66 6.60
C ASN A 45 11.39 -4.06 6.45
N GLU A 46 11.06 -4.52 5.22
CA GLU A 46 10.52 -5.87 4.99
C GLU A 46 11.50 -6.93 5.56
N GLY A 47 11.17 -7.45 6.76
CA GLY A 47 12.00 -8.41 7.50
C GLY A 47 12.39 -7.94 8.91
N ASP A 48 12.36 -6.64 9.14
CA ASP A 48 12.70 -6.01 10.42
C ASP A 48 11.40 -5.59 11.12
N ILE A 49 11.01 -6.41 12.11
CA ILE A 49 9.97 -6.10 13.08
C ILE A 49 10.67 -5.46 14.29
N HIS A 50 10.23 -4.27 14.70
CA HIS A 50 10.81 -3.55 15.84
C HIS A 50 9.75 -3.19 16.87
N GLU A 51 10.19 -3.09 18.13
CA GLU A 51 9.37 -2.51 19.18
C GLU A 51 9.11 -1.03 18.92
N VAL A 52 7.86 -0.64 19.08
CA VAL A 52 7.38 0.72 18.91
C VAL A 52 6.47 1.10 20.08
N THR A 53 6.48 2.38 20.42
CA THR A 53 5.48 2.96 21.30
C THR A 53 4.13 3.11 20.59
N PRO A 54 3.01 3.28 21.33
CA PRO A 54 1.72 3.55 20.72
C PRO A 54 1.71 4.79 19.82
N ASP A 55 2.39 5.86 20.22
CA ASP A 55 2.43 7.11 19.46
C ASP A 55 3.21 6.95 18.14
N GLU A 56 4.32 6.20 18.17
CA GLU A 56 5.07 5.85 16.96
C GLU A 56 4.22 5.01 16.01
N PHE A 57 3.50 4.01 16.54
CA PHE A 57 2.58 3.22 15.71
C PHE A 57 1.47 4.08 15.08
N LEU A 58 0.87 5.00 15.84
CA LEU A 58 -0.14 5.91 15.31
C LEU A 58 0.43 6.79 14.20
N ALA A 59 1.67 7.27 14.33
CA ALA A 59 2.34 8.02 13.27
C ALA A 59 2.52 7.17 12.00
N LEU A 60 2.96 5.92 12.13
CA LEU A 60 3.07 4.97 11.02
C LEU A 60 1.70 4.71 10.37
N ALA A 61 0.64 4.54 11.16
CA ALA A 61 -0.72 4.35 10.67
C ALA A 61 -1.24 5.57 9.89
N HIS A 62 -0.95 6.79 10.36
CA HIS A 62 -1.27 8.02 9.64
C HIS A 62 -0.54 8.13 8.31
N GLN A 63 0.75 7.80 8.28
CA GLN A 63 1.53 7.74 7.03
C GLN A 63 0.94 6.71 6.07
N ALA A 64 0.60 5.53 6.57
CA ALA A 64 0.01 4.48 5.75
C ALA A 64 -1.32 4.89 5.15
N ARG A 65 -2.14 5.60 5.93
CA ARG A 65 -3.40 6.15 5.43
C ARG A 65 -3.18 7.15 4.29
N ALA A 66 -2.19 8.03 4.40
CA ALA A 66 -1.89 9.00 3.36
C ALA A 66 -1.47 8.31 2.04
N GLU A 67 -0.71 7.22 2.11
CA GLU A 67 -0.32 6.44 0.94
C GLU A 67 -1.51 5.67 0.32
N ILE A 68 -2.39 5.09 1.14
CA ILE A 68 -3.65 4.49 0.66
C ILE A 68 -4.48 5.52 -0.11
N ASP A 69 -4.58 6.75 0.40
CA ASP A 69 -5.31 7.82 -0.29
C ASP A 69 -4.64 8.19 -1.63
N ARG A 70 -3.30 8.13 -1.72
CA ARG A 70 -2.57 8.32 -2.99
C ARG A 70 -2.85 7.18 -3.99
N MET A 71 -2.87 5.93 -3.53
CA MET A 71 -3.23 4.77 -4.36
C MET A 71 -4.64 4.92 -4.93
N ALA A 72 -5.61 5.31 -4.10
CA ALA A 72 -6.98 5.54 -4.53
C ALA A 72 -7.06 6.63 -5.62
N ARG A 73 -6.32 7.73 -5.46
CA ARG A 73 -6.23 8.78 -6.48
C ARG A 73 -5.60 8.29 -7.79
N LEU A 74 -4.56 7.45 -7.71
CA LEU A 74 -3.93 6.86 -8.89
C LEU A 74 -4.93 5.96 -9.65
N ALA A 75 -5.62 5.07 -8.95
CA ALA A 75 -6.64 4.18 -9.54
C ALA A 75 -7.80 4.97 -10.19
N LEU A 76 -8.28 6.02 -9.51
CA LEU A 76 -9.34 6.89 -10.06
C LEU A 76 -8.87 7.68 -11.30
N THR A 77 -7.61 8.12 -11.32
CA THR A 77 -7.02 8.79 -12.49
C THR A 77 -7.00 7.86 -13.69
N HIS A 78 -6.52 6.62 -13.51
CA HIS A 78 -6.55 5.60 -14.55
C HIS A 78 -7.97 5.32 -15.04
N ALA A 79 -8.92 5.08 -14.14
CA ALA A 79 -10.32 4.81 -14.51
C ALA A 79 -10.94 5.95 -15.36
N ARG A 80 -10.65 7.21 -15.01
CA ARG A 80 -11.13 8.37 -15.78
C ARG A 80 -10.52 8.48 -17.16
N GLN A 81 -9.29 8.02 -17.34
CA GLN A 81 -8.61 8.03 -18.64
C GLN A 81 -9.07 6.87 -19.52
N ALA A 82 -9.30 5.69 -18.95
CA ALA A 82 -9.87 4.55 -19.66
C ALA A 82 -11.27 4.82 -20.24
N VAL A 83 -12.06 5.72 -19.63
CA VAL A 83 -13.38 6.14 -20.14
C VAL A 83 -13.29 7.18 -21.27
N ARG A 84 -12.15 7.86 -21.41
CA ARG A 84 -11.93 8.94 -22.41
C ARG A 84 -11.13 8.49 -23.64
N SER A 85 -10.62 7.28 -23.62
CA SER A 85 -9.91 6.63 -24.74
C SER A 85 -10.84 5.69 -25.47
#